data_AF-A0A953Z2G5-F1
#
_entry.id   AF-A0A953Z2G5-F1
#
_cell.length_a   1.000
_cell.length_b   1.000
_cell.length_c   1.000
_cell.angle_alpha   90.00
_cell.angle_beta   90.00
_cell.angle_gamma   90.00
#
_symmetry.space_group_name_H-M   'P 1'
#
loop_
_entity.id
_entity.type
_entity.pdbx_description
1 polymer ?
#
loop_
_entity_poly.entity_id
_entity_poly.type
_entity_poly.pdbx_seq_one_letter_code
_entity_poly.pdbx_strand_id
1 'polypeptide(L)'
;MPKFTPMPGAGTIFDSLRHNNPSNYAAGILDFAERWAVLLEEALDNGKTLDECADDLEAKADLDGITFYMYNKAVKILSQTWKYGETLRCWHNIKWGNPEANDLPNATVNAACWSAQNRSKEDDHG
;
A
#
# COMPACT_ATOMS: atom_id res chain seq x y z
N MET A 1 5.49 11.47 14.71
CA MET A 1 6.49 10.59 14.10
C MET A 1 5.77 9.29 13.78
N PRO A 2 5.82 8.82 12.53
CA PRO A 2 5.25 7.54 12.13
C PRO A 2 5.94 6.40 12.90
N LYS A 3 5.24 5.28 13.09
CA LYS A 3 5.79 4.09 13.76
C LYS A 3 6.72 3.23 12.89
N PHE A 4 6.90 3.59 11.62
CA PHE A 4 7.82 2.96 10.67
C PHE A 4 8.98 3.90 10.34
N THR A 5 10.05 3.35 9.75
CA THR A 5 11.20 4.17 9.35
C THR A 5 10.85 5.05 8.13
N PRO A 6 10.85 6.39 8.23
CA PRO A 6 10.52 7.25 7.10
C PRO A 6 11.59 7.19 6.00
N MET A 7 11.20 7.41 4.73
CA MET A 7 12.18 7.53 3.66
C MET A 7 13.03 8.80 3.81
N PRO A 8 14.31 8.80 3.39
CA PRO A 8 15.14 10.00 3.39
C PRO A 8 14.47 11.15 2.65
N GLY A 9 14.38 12.32 3.28
CA GLY A 9 13.75 13.52 2.70
C GLY A 9 12.22 13.58 2.79
N ALA A 10 11.53 12.55 3.29
CA ALA A 10 10.06 12.62 3.48
C ALA A 10 9.62 13.54 4.63
N GLY A 11 10.53 14.00 5.49
CA GLY A 11 10.21 14.91 6.59
C GLY A 11 9.06 14.38 7.46
N THR A 12 8.06 15.23 7.71
CA THR A 12 6.86 14.91 8.50
C THR A 12 5.62 14.64 7.64
N ILE A 13 5.77 14.29 6.35
CA ILE A 13 4.63 14.16 5.41
C ILE A 13 3.52 13.27 5.97
N PHE A 14 3.86 12.09 6.51
CA PHE A 14 2.87 11.18 7.09
C PHE A 14 2.14 11.79 8.30
N ASP A 15 2.88 12.44 9.21
CA ASP A 15 2.31 13.12 10.37
C ASP A 15 1.42 14.30 9.95
N SER A 16 1.82 15.06 8.94
CA SER A 16 1.03 16.16 8.37
C SER A 16 -0.26 15.66 7.72
N LEU A 17 -0.20 14.55 6.98
CA LEU A 17 -1.38 13.90 6.42
C LEU A 17 -2.35 13.47 7.52
N ARG A 18 -1.83 12.91 8.61
CA ARG A 18 -2.62 12.49 9.77
C ARG A 18 -3.25 13.66 10.51
N HIS A 19 -2.50 14.73 10.72
CA HIS A 19 -2.99 15.92 11.41
C HIS A 19 -4.10 16.64 10.62
N ASN A 20 -3.93 16.77 9.30
CA ASN A 20 -4.84 17.52 8.45
C ASN A 20 -6.11 16.75 8.04
N ASN A 21 -6.15 15.42 8.25
CA ASN A 21 -7.28 14.58 7.85
C ASN A 21 -7.84 13.78 9.04
N PRO A 22 -8.47 14.45 10.03
CA PRO A 22 -9.00 13.78 11.22
C PRO A 22 -10.29 12.99 10.94
N SER A 23 -10.81 12.99 9.71
CA SER A 23 -12.05 12.26 9.39
C SER A 23 -11.82 10.75 9.43
N ASN A 24 -12.82 10.01 9.90
CA ASN A 24 -12.75 8.55 10.06
C ASN A 24 -12.28 7.83 8.77
N TYR A 25 -12.66 8.33 7.59
CA TYR A 25 -12.31 7.72 6.31
C TYR A 25 -10.82 7.84 5.98
N ALA A 26 -10.26 9.05 6.05
CA ALA A 26 -8.84 9.27 5.78
C ALA A 26 -7.95 8.74 6.91
N ALA A 27 -8.45 8.81 8.15
CA ALA A 27 -7.81 8.19 9.31
C ALA A 27 -7.68 6.66 9.13
N GLY A 28 -8.73 5.98 8.65
CA GLY A 28 -8.68 4.53 8.41
C GLY A 28 -7.62 4.11 7.37
N ILE A 29 -7.45 4.89 6.30
CA ILE A 29 -6.39 4.65 5.30
C ILE A 29 -5.01 4.79 5.95
N LEU A 30 -4.81 5.83 6.76
CA LEU A 30 -3.53 6.10 7.42
C LEU A 30 -3.24 5.08 8.54
N ASP A 31 -4.25 4.65 9.28
CA ASP A 31 -4.13 3.61 10.30
C ASP A 31 -3.73 2.28 9.69
N PHE A 32 -4.41 1.88 8.61
CA PHE A 32 -4.02 0.71 7.83
C PHE A 32 -2.59 0.84 7.30
N ALA A 33 -2.25 1.97 6.67
CA ALA A 33 -0.92 2.20 6.10
C ALA A 33 0.19 2.10 7.16
N GLU A 34 0.00 2.73 8.34
CA GLU A 34 0.97 2.65 9.44
C GLU A 34 1.12 1.20 9.95
N ARG A 35 0.00 0.50 10.21
CA ARG A 35 0.02 -0.90 10.69
C ARG A 35 0.74 -1.82 9.71
N TRP A 36 0.41 -1.72 8.43
CA TRP A 36 0.98 -2.57 7.40
C TRP A 36 2.48 -2.30 7.21
N ALA A 37 2.90 -1.02 7.18
CA ALA A 37 4.30 -0.67 7.07
C ALA A 37 5.14 -1.16 8.25
N VAL A 38 4.62 -1.10 9.48
CA VAL A 38 5.29 -1.65 10.67
C VAL A 38 5.48 -3.16 10.55
N LEU A 39 4.41 -3.89 10.22
CA LEU A 39 4.47 -5.35 10.07
C LEU A 39 5.44 -5.76 8.95
N LEU A 40 5.40 -5.07 7.81
CA LEU A 40 6.30 -5.35 6.70
C LEU A 40 7.74 -5.02 7.06
N GLU A 41 8.00 -3.89 7.70
CA GLU A 41 9.36 -3.51 8.12
C GLU A 41 9.96 -4.57 9.05
N GLU A 42 9.21 -5.04 10.04
CA GLU A 42 9.62 -6.14 10.91
C GLU A 42 9.91 -7.43 10.12
N ALA A 43 9.08 -7.77 9.12
CA ALA A 43 9.29 -8.96 8.31
C ALA A 43 10.52 -8.85 7.40
N LEU A 44 10.74 -7.69 6.78
CA LEU A 44 11.88 -7.40 5.93
C LEU A 44 13.19 -7.38 6.74
N ASP A 45 13.16 -6.82 7.95
CA ASP A 45 14.30 -6.83 8.87
C ASP A 45 14.65 -8.26 9.35
N ASN A 46 13.67 -9.17 9.36
CA ASN A 46 13.85 -10.60 9.60
C ASN A 46 14.24 -11.40 8.33
N GLY A 47 14.52 -10.73 7.21
CA GLY A 47 15.02 -11.34 5.98
C GLY A 47 13.96 -11.89 5.04
N LYS A 48 12.67 -11.63 5.28
CA LYS A 48 11.62 -11.93 4.30
C LYS A 48 11.65 -10.92 3.16
N THR A 49 11.07 -11.31 2.04
CA THR A 49 10.78 -10.45 0.88
C THR A 49 9.33 -9.98 0.89
N LEU A 50 9.01 -8.92 0.13
CA LEU A 50 7.63 -8.46 -0.02
C LEU A 50 6.72 -9.54 -0.62
N ASP A 51 7.20 -10.29 -1.61
CA ASP A 51 6.44 -11.38 -2.23
C ASP A 51 6.04 -12.48 -1.23
N GLU A 52 6.84 -12.69 -0.19
CA GLU A 52 6.58 -13.71 0.84
C GLU A 52 5.62 -13.26 1.94
N CYS A 53 5.43 -11.94 2.14
CA CYS A 53 4.73 -11.45 3.34
C CYS A 53 3.72 -10.33 3.13
N ALA A 54 3.76 -9.60 2.02
CA ALA A 54 2.94 -8.41 1.83
C ALA A 54 1.44 -8.70 1.90
N ASP A 55 1.00 -9.82 1.34
CA ASP A 55 -0.41 -10.24 1.33
C ASP A 55 -0.91 -10.67 2.71
N ASP A 56 -0.18 -11.57 3.36
CA ASP A 56 -0.55 -12.06 4.70
C ASP A 56 -0.55 -10.94 5.73
N LEU A 57 0.37 -9.99 5.60
CA LEU A 57 0.47 -8.85 6.53
C LEU A 57 -0.54 -7.75 6.20
N GLU A 58 -0.97 -7.63 4.94
CA GLU A 58 -2.07 -6.75 4.56
C GLU A 58 -3.37 -7.19 5.23
N ALA A 59 -3.71 -8.47 5.12
CA ALA A 59 -4.89 -9.04 5.77
C ALA A 59 -4.86 -8.87 7.31
N LYS A 60 -3.68 -8.90 7.94
CA LYS A 60 -3.52 -8.65 9.38
C LYS A 60 -3.62 -7.16 9.76
N ALA A 61 -3.24 -6.27 8.85
CA ALA A 61 -3.31 -4.82 9.05
C ALA A 61 -4.73 -4.27 8.83
N ASP A 62 -5.57 -4.99 8.06
CA ASP A 62 -6.96 -4.65 7.82
C ASP A 62 -7.88 -5.05 8.98
N LEU A 63 -8.03 -4.14 9.95
CA LEU A 63 -8.94 -4.30 11.08
C LEU A 63 -10.33 -3.71 10.82
N ASP A 64 -10.47 -2.94 9.73
CA ASP A 64 -11.60 -2.04 9.50
C ASP A 64 -12.39 -2.40 8.22
N GLY A 65 -11.94 -3.41 7.47
CA GLY A 65 -12.55 -3.85 6.21
C GLY A 65 -12.30 -2.85 5.09
N ILE A 66 -11.04 -2.50 4.83
CA ILE A 66 -10.70 -1.48 3.84
C ILE A 66 -11.08 -1.92 2.42
N THR A 67 -11.53 -0.97 1.62
CA THR A 67 -11.79 -1.23 0.20
C THR A 67 -10.49 -1.28 -0.61
N PHE A 68 -10.52 -1.91 -1.78
CA PHE A 68 -9.38 -1.87 -2.72
C PHE A 68 -8.95 -0.44 -3.10
N TYR A 69 -9.90 0.50 -3.14
CA TYR A 69 -9.57 1.92 -3.34
C TYR A 69 -8.75 2.49 -2.19
N MET A 70 -9.13 2.19 -0.94
CA MET A 70 -8.40 2.60 0.26
C MET A 70 -7.01 1.96 0.32
N TYR A 71 -6.91 0.68 -0.04
CA TYR A 71 -5.64 -0.03 -0.20
C TYR A 71 -4.70 0.67 -1.19
N ASN A 72 -5.17 1.01 -2.39
CA ASN A 72 -4.38 1.74 -3.38
C ASN A 72 -3.91 3.11 -2.86
N LYS A 73 -4.75 3.80 -2.08
CA LYS A 73 -4.36 5.06 -1.42
C LYS A 73 -3.27 4.83 -0.37
N ALA A 74 -3.36 3.77 0.41
CA ALA A 74 -2.35 3.40 1.39
C ALA A 74 -1.00 3.11 0.72
N VAL A 75 -0.97 2.32 -0.36
CA VAL A 75 0.24 2.06 -1.15
C VAL A 75 0.87 3.36 -1.64
N LYS A 76 0.06 4.27 -2.19
CA LYS A 76 0.53 5.58 -2.68
C LYS A 76 1.10 6.46 -1.56
N ILE A 77 0.50 6.44 -0.37
CA ILE A 77 1.01 7.20 0.78
C ILE A 77 2.35 6.61 1.23
N LEU A 78 2.43 5.29 1.36
CA LEU A 78 3.65 4.61 1.78
C LEU A 78 4.79 4.81 0.79
N SER A 79 4.51 4.82 -0.53
CA SER A 79 5.54 5.08 -1.55
C SER A 79 6.23 6.43 -1.41
N GLN A 80 5.60 7.38 -0.73
CA GLN A 80 6.10 8.75 -0.53
C GLN A 80 6.64 8.99 0.88
N THR A 81 6.45 8.06 1.80
CA THR A 81 6.70 8.30 3.22
C THR A 81 7.55 7.25 3.89
N TRP A 82 7.55 6.00 3.41
CA TRP A 82 8.22 4.86 4.04
C TRP A 82 9.50 4.45 3.30
N LYS A 83 10.55 4.03 4.03
CA LYS A 83 11.87 3.68 3.44
C LYS A 83 11.80 2.61 2.35
N TYR A 84 10.88 1.65 2.46
CA TYR A 84 10.64 0.60 1.46
C TYR A 84 9.42 0.89 0.57
N GLY A 85 8.85 2.08 0.67
CA GLY A 85 7.61 2.45 -0.01
C GLY A 85 7.69 2.33 -1.52
N GLU A 86 8.82 2.69 -2.13
CA GLU A 86 9.00 2.57 -3.57
C GLU A 86 9.06 1.10 -4.01
N THR A 87 9.74 0.25 -3.24
CA THR A 87 9.76 -1.20 -3.47
C THR A 87 8.36 -1.79 -3.34
N LEU A 88 7.58 -1.35 -2.34
CA LEU A 88 6.18 -1.74 -2.16
C LEU A 88 5.31 -1.35 -3.36
N ARG A 89 5.47 -0.13 -3.88
CA ARG A 89 4.76 0.34 -5.08
C ARG A 89 5.06 -0.54 -6.30
N CYS A 90 6.32 -0.85 -6.52
CA CYS A 90 6.74 -1.70 -7.64
C CYS A 90 6.15 -3.10 -7.54
N TRP A 91 6.23 -3.72 -6.35
CA TRP A 91 5.61 -5.01 -6.06
C TRP A 91 4.11 -4.98 -6.34
N HIS A 92 3.41 -3.97 -5.84
CA HIS A 92 1.98 -3.77 -6.03
C HIS A 92 1.59 -3.68 -7.53
N ASN A 93 2.35 -2.91 -8.31
CA ASN A 93 2.10 -2.73 -9.74
C ASN A 93 2.32 -4.02 -10.55
N ILE A 94 3.32 -4.82 -10.17
CA ILE A 94 3.57 -6.14 -10.77
C ILE A 94 2.40 -7.07 -10.46
N LYS A 95 2.01 -7.15 -9.18
CA LYS A 95 0.93 -8.04 -8.72
C LYS A 95 -0.39 -7.77 -9.43
N TRP A 96 -0.75 -6.51 -9.62
CA TRP A 96 -2.02 -6.11 -10.24
C TRP A 96 -1.93 -5.80 -11.75
N GLY A 97 -0.79 -6.12 -12.38
CA GLY A 97 -0.69 -6.25 -13.84
C GLY A 97 -0.45 -4.97 -14.62
N ASN A 98 0.15 -3.93 -14.03
CA ASN A 98 0.71 -2.80 -14.80
C ASN A 98 2.17 -2.53 -14.40
N PRO A 99 3.11 -3.43 -14.71
CA PRO A 99 4.53 -3.23 -14.42
C PRO A 99 5.11 -2.03 -15.18
N GLU A 100 4.55 -1.63 -16.33
CA GLU A 100 4.96 -0.43 -17.08
C GLU A 100 4.75 0.85 -16.27
N ALA A 101 3.80 0.86 -15.32
CA ALA A 101 3.64 1.97 -14.37
C ALA A 101 4.88 2.13 -13.44
N ASN A 102 5.79 1.16 -13.39
CA ASN A 102 7.02 1.29 -12.62
C ASN A 102 8.00 2.29 -13.23
N ASP A 103 7.93 2.55 -14.53
CA ASP A 103 8.75 3.57 -15.22
C ASP A 103 8.35 5.01 -14.85
N LEU A 104 7.18 5.17 -14.22
CA LEU A 104 6.69 6.45 -13.72
C LEU A 104 6.79 6.51 -12.18
N PRO A 105 7.63 7.39 -11.61
CA PRO A 105 7.75 7.50 -10.17
C PRO A 105 6.41 7.94 -9.56
N ASN A 106 6.04 7.33 -8.43
CA ASN A 106 4.75 7.54 -7.72
C ASN A 106 3.48 7.06 -8.45
N ALA A 107 3.59 6.32 -9.56
CA ALA A 107 2.43 5.74 -10.22
C ALA A 107 2.03 4.41 -9.56
N THR A 108 0.78 4.30 -9.11
CA THR A 108 0.16 3.03 -8.71
C THR A 108 -0.81 2.58 -9.81
N VAL A 109 -1.04 1.28 -9.97
CA VAL A 109 -2.10 0.77 -10.84
C VAL A 109 -3.42 1.49 -10.57
N ASN A 110 -4.17 1.80 -11.62
CA ASN A 110 -5.50 2.38 -11.48
C ASN A 110 -6.46 1.31 -10.91
N ALA A 111 -7.21 1.65 -9.87
CA ALA A 111 -8.22 0.77 -9.26
C ALA A 111 -9.21 0.18 -10.28
N ALA A 112 -9.47 0.90 -11.39
CA ALA A 112 -10.33 0.44 -12.48
C ALA A 112 -9.74 -0.73 -13.31
N CYS A 113 -8.41 -0.93 -13.28
CA CYS A 113 -7.74 -2.01 -14.02
C CYS A 113 -7.98 -3.36 -13.32
N TRP A 114 -8.06 -3.37 -11.99
CA TRP A 114 -8.42 -4.55 -11.18
C TRP A 114 -9.86 -5.00 -11.41
N SER A 115 -10.83 -4.07 -11.40
CA SER A 115 -12.24 -4.41 -11.64
C SER A 115 -12.50 -4.92 -13.06
N ALA A 116 -11.68 -4.54 -14.04
CA ALA A 116 -11.72 -5.13 -15.38
C ALA A 116 -11.16 -6.58 -15.39
N GLN A 117 -10.04 -6.83 -14.73
CA GLN A 117 -9.41 -8.16 -14.70
C GLN A 117 -10.19 -9.22 -13.89
N ASN A 118 -10.95 -8.81 -12.86
CA ASN A 118 -11.77 -9.74 -12.08
C ASN A 118 -13.15 -9.99 -12.68
N ARG A 119 -13.70 -9.03 -13.45
CA ARG A 119 -14.92 -9.27 -14.24
C ARG A 119 -14.68 -10.39 -15.27
N SER A 120 -13.53 -10.39 -15.93
CA SER A 120 -13.18 -11.43 -16.91
C SER A 120 -12.93 -12.82 -16.32
N LYS A 121 -12.73 -12.95 -15.00
CA LYS A 121 -12.56 -14.25 -14.32
C LYS A 121 -13.88 -14.82 -13.78
N GLU A 122 -14.90 -13.99 -13.61
CA GLU A 122 -16.26 -14.44 -13.26
C GLU A 122 -17.01 -15.02 -14.47
N ASP A 123 -16.54 -14.74 -15.69
CA ASP A 123 -17.15 -15.19 -16.95
C ASP A 123 -16.62 -16.56 -17.44
N ASP A 124 -15.61 -17.15 -16.79
CA ASP A 124 -14.94 -18.41 -17.20
C ASP A 124 -15.39 -19.64 -16.37
N HIS A 125 -16.63 -19.59 -15.89
CA HIS A 125 -17.38 -20.75 -15.38
C HIS A 125 -18.68 -20.89 -16.19
N GLY A 126 -18.54 -21.36 -17.43
CA GLY A 126 -19.63 -21.74 -18.33
C GLY A 126 -19.28 -23.00 -19.10
#